data_AF-A0A4R7UUH7-F1
#
_entry.id   AF-A0A4R7UUH7-F1
#
_cell.length_a   1.000
_cell.length_b   1.000
_cell.length_c   1.000
_cell.angle_alpha   90.00
_cell.angle_beta   90.00
_cell.angle_gamma   90.00
#
_symmetry.space_group_name_H-M   'P 1'
#
loop_
_entity.id
_entity.type
_entity.pdbx_description
1 polymer ?
#
loop_
_entity_poly.entity_id
_entity_poly.type
_entity_poly.pdbx_seq_one_letter_code
_entity_poly.pdbx_strand_id
1 'polypeptide(L)'
;MTTSSSHTHIRLRDLSELVAGIPYVIGFPPTNSLVLFTFRRCPELRLSTTIRVDLPRPEHIPLVVTELTAAVVRNDAVAVVAVVVGDDGPEHGLLVDVLRKMLADKDILLSHSSWVSKIAHGEVWWCYDDPLCTGTVPDPQSSALAAARAVAGDTTYTSREAMAANLAADSKEVLERRRKLLSAYRIAWPDGDIDTDLRADLALVGHTLERARSSYDPPILTDLQLVRLARALSRTPVRDECLAVVVSDESEAAERLWTVLVRGLPAPERAEPAFLLAMSAYLRGEGVVAGLALKIVMEANPLHDLAVLLDRALQMGISPDEVRSLLVMSILRNDEAQTDSAEEEDDDPPWDTTPEPDPTTAPAQEAPQDEPVDCCPESGCDDAGSCDATLMFLMPPEPTARSEVPVFSALALVGSSGPGVVAVDDGLGFGPWYPGLVAMADPGRVPVTEPPRIAPGPLGRRDAAALGISGGAPVQRTTMDALAGYLPPPIERREPG
;
A
#
# COMPACT_ATOMS: atom_id res chain seq x y z
N MET A 1 17.25 -9.15 -21.51
CA MET A 1 17.50 -9.84 -20.23
C MET A 1 16.31 -9.58 -19.33
N THR A 2 15.45 -10.57 -19.15
CA THR A 2 14.31 -10.53 -18.24
C THR A 2 14.81 -10.71 -16.81
N THR A 3 14.89 -9.62 -16.03
CA THR A 3 15.14 -9.70 -14.58
C THR A 3 13.87 -10.21 -13.92
N SER A 4 13.77 -11.53 -13.76
CA SER A 4 12.85 -12.14 -12.83
C SER A 4 13.21 -11.64 -11.43
N SER A 5 12.31 -10.89 -10.79
CA SER A 5 12.48 -10.41 -9.43
C SER A 5 12.69 -11.61 -8.51
N SER A 6 13.93 -11.83 -8.06
CA SER A 6 14.29 -12.94 -7.19
C SER A 6 13.67 -12.71 -5.82
N HIS A 7 12.56 -13.38 -5.52
CA HIS A 7 11.96 -13.37 -4.21
C HIS A 7 12.84 -14.19 -3.26
N THR A 8 13.36 -13.56 -2.20
CA THR A 8 14.12 -14.29 -1.18
C THR A 8 13.13 -15.02 -0.28
N HIS A 9 13.17 -16.35 -0.32
CA HIS A 9 12.39 -17.19 0.58
C HIS A 9 13.20 -17.46 1.84
N ILE A 10 12.73 -16.94 2.97
CA ILE A 10 13.31 -17.18 4.29
C ILE A 10 12.47 -18.25 4.98
N ARG A 11 13.09 -19.35 5.41
CA ARG A 11 12.42 -20.38 6.19
C ARG A 11 12.74 -20.19 7.66
N LEU A 12 11.74 -19.89 8.47
CA LEU A 12 11.81 -19.86 9.92
C LEU A 12 11.47 -21.26 10.45
N ARG A 13 12.37 -21.82 11.25
CA ARG A 13 12.32 -23.23 11.66
C ARG A 13 11.57 -23.45 12.96
N ASP A 14 11.61 -22.47 13.85
CA ASP A 14 11.00 -22.54 15.17
C ASP A 14 10.59 -21.15 15.69
N LEU A 15 9.92 -21.14 16.85
CA LEU A 15 9.46 -19.92 17.51
C LEU A 15 10.64 -19.04 17.96
N SER A 16 11.79 -19.62 18.29
CA SER A 16 12.98 -18.88 18.70
C SER A 16 13.54 -18.02 17.56
N GLU A 17 13.63 -18.58 16.35
CA GLU A 17 14.00 -17.83 15.14
C GLU A 17 12.97 -16.75 14.80
N LEU A 18 11.67 -17.04 14.97
CA LEU A 18 10.59 -16.06 14.75
C LEU A 18 10.70 -14.88 15.74
N VAL A 19 10.90 -15.15 17.03
CA VAL A 19 11.07 -14.13 18.07
C VAL A 19 12.31 -13.28 17.81
N ALA A 20 13.45 -13.91 17.49
CA ALA A 20 14.69 -13.18 17.15
C ALA A 20 14.55 -12.32 15.88
N GLY A 21 13.65 -12.70 14.97
CA GLY A 21 13.36 -11.99 13.74
C GLY A 21 12.48 -10.75 13.89
N ILE A 22 11.72 -10.62 14.99
CA ILE A 22 10.74 -9.53 15.20
C ILE A 22 11.33 -8.14 14.91
N PRO A 23 12.52 -7.75 15.43
CA PRO A 23 13.06 -6.41 15.20
C PRO A 23 13.26 -6.10 13.72
N TYR A 24 13.56 -7.12 12.92
CA TYR A 24 13.81 -7.01 11.49
C TYR A 24 12.54 -7.13 10.66
N VAL A 25 11.42 -7.56 11.24
CA VAL A 25 10.11 -7.42 10.59
C VAL A 25 9.57 -6.02 10.83
N ILE A 26 9.56 -5.55 12.07
CA ILE A 26 8.94 -4.26 12.42
C ILE A 26 9.85 -3.04 12.23
N GLY A 27 11.18 -3.24 12.16
CA GLY A 27 12.18 -2.19 11.93
C GLY A 27 12.87 -1.65 13.19
N PHE A 28 12.53 -2.13 14.38
CA PHE A 28 13.18 -1.81 15.65
C PHE A 28 12.84 -2.88 16.70
N PRO A 29 13.61 -3.05 17.78
CA PRO A 29 13.22 -3.97 18.85
C PRO A 29 12.01 -3.42 19.62
N PRO A 30 10.86 -4.14 19.68
CA PRO A 30 9.69 -3.66 20.39
C PRO A 30 9.87 -3.76 21.91
N THR A 31 9.21 -2.87 22.63
CA THR A 31 9.07 -2.89 24.10
C THR A 31 7.60 -2.75 24.46
N ASN A 32 7.17 -3.42 25.54
CA ASN A 32 5.78 -3.41 26.02
C ASN A 32 4.74 -3.57 24.89
N SER A 33 4.92 -4.60 24.07
CA SER A 33 4.16 -4.79 22.83
C SER A 33 3.56 -6.20 22.73
N LEU A 34 2.40 -6.30 22.10
CA LEU A 34 1.88 -7.54 21.54
C LEU A 34 2.19 -7.55 20.03
N VAL A 35 2.85 -8.62 19.57
CA VAL A 35 3.16 -8.85 18.16
C VAL A 35 2.42 -10.10 17.68
N LEU A 36 1.59 -9.96 16.66
CA LEU A 36 0.88 -11.05 16.01
C LEU A 36 1.50 -11.34 14.64
N PHE A 37 1.93 -12.57 14.42
CA PHE A 37 2.25 -13.07 13.10
C PHE A 37 1.03 -13.80 12.55
N THR A 38 0.47 -13.30 11.46
CA THR A 38 -0.67 -13.92 10.80
C THR A 38 -0.21 -14.76 9.63
N PHE A 39 -0.88 -15.88 9.41
CA PHE A 39 -0.53 -16.81 8.36
C PHE A 39 -1.70 -17.08 7.45
N ARG A 40 -1.46 -16.99 6.14
CA ARG A 40 -2.43 -17.35 5.10
C ARG A 40 -2.08 -18.71 4.50
N ARG A 41 -3.09 -19.41 3.99
CA ARG A 41 -2.89 -20.69 3.28
C ARG A 41 -2.83 -20.43 1.76
N CYS A 42 -1.62 -20.47 1.20
CA CYS A 42 -1.37 -20.34 -0.24
C CYS A 42 -0.08 -21.07 -0.66
N PRO A 43 -0.16 -22.12 -1.50
CA PRO A 43 -0.53 -23.52 -1.16
C PRO A 43 0.10 -24.07 0.15
N GLU A 44 1.16 -23.46 0.66
CA GLU A 44 1.73 -23.72 1.99
C GLU A 44 1.32 -22.60 2.97
N LEU A 45 1.60 -22.79 4.26
CA LEU A 45 1.38 -21.75 5.26
C LEU A 45 2.45 -20.66 5.11
N ARG A 46 2.04 -19.44 4.74
CA ARG A 46 2.94 -18.31 4.52
C ARG A 46 2.67 -17.21 5.52
N LEU A 47 3.74 -16.57 6.00
CA LEU A 47 3.61 -15.36 6.79
C LEU A 47 2.97 -14.27 5.93
N SER A 48 1.87 -13.71 6.39
CA SER A 48 1.09 -12.71 5.68
C SER A 48 1.37 -11.31 6.17
N THR A 49 0.94 -11.05 7.41
CA THR A 49 0.85 -9.71 7.99
C THR A 49 1.34 -9.82 9.43
N THR A 50 2.20 -8.90 9.85
CA THR A 50 2.64 -8.78 11.23
C THR A 50 1.91 -7.60 11.86
N ILE A 51 1.14 -7.83 12.91
CA ILE A 51 0.44 -6.76 13.61
C ILE A 51 1.21 -6.46 14.88
N ARG A 52 1.56 -5.20 15.13
CA ARG A 52 2.17 -4.78 16.39
C ARG A 52 1.28 -3.74 17.05
N VAL A 53 0.98 -3.98 18.32
CA VAL A 53 0.28 -3.01 19.17
C VAL A 53 1.02 -2.86 20.49
N ASP A 54 0.88 -1.70 21.11
CA ASP A 54 1.28 -1.52 22.50
C ASP A 54 0.42 -2.41 23.41
N LEU A 55 0.97 -2.88 24.53
CA LEU A 55 0.21 -3.71 25.46
C LEU A 55 -0.92 -2.88 26.08
N PRO A 56 -2.19 -3.28 25.89
CA PRO A 56 -3.30 -2.52 26.38
C PRO A 56 -3.40 -2.63 27.90
N ARG A 57 -3.95 -1.58 28.51
CA ARG A 57 -4.41 -1.67 29.90
C ARG A 57 -5.57 -2.67 30.01
N PRO A 58 -5.77 -3.33 31.17
CA PRO A 58 -6.82 -4.33 31.32
C PRO A 58 -8.22 -3.86 30.88
N GLU A 59 -8.56 -2.60 31.11
CA GLU A 59 -9.83 -1.99 30.71
C GLU A 59 -10.04 -1.90 29.19
N HIS A 60 -8.98 -1.88 28.39
CA HIS A 60 -9.04 -1.74 26.93
C HIS A 60 -8.87 -3.07 26.19
N ILE A 61 -8.53 -4.16 26.89
CA ILE A 61 -8.31 -5.48 26.28
C ILE A 61 -9.45 -5.88 25.33
N PRO A 62 -10.76 -5.82 25.71
CA PRO A 62 -11.82 -6.27 24.82
C PRO A 62 -11.90 -5.48 23.51
N LEU A 63 -11.68 -4.17 23.58
CA LEU A 63 -11.71 -3.29 22.42
C LEU A 63 -10.55 -3.61 21.48
N VAL A 64 -9.32 -3.63 22.00
CA VAL A 64 -8.11 -3.89 21.21
C VAL A 64 -8.16 -5.28 20.58
N VAL A 65 -8.57 -6.31 21.33
CA VAL A 65 -8.68 -7.66 20.78
C VAL A 65 -9.76 -7.74 19.70
N THR A 66 -10.84 -6.97 19.81
CA THR A 66 -11.86 -6.89 18.75
C THR A 66 -11.28 -6.35 17.46
N GLU A 67 -10.54 -5.25 17.53
CA GLU A 67 -9.88 -4.64 16.36
C GLU A 67 -8.81 -5.55 15.76
N LEU A 68 -7.98 -6.18 16.62
CA LEU A 68 -6.99 -7.16 16.19
C LEU A 68 -7.64 -8.33 15.47
N THR A 69 -8.73 -8.88 16.02
CA THR A 69 -9.45 -10.00 15.40
C THR A 69 -10.04 -9.60 14.05
N ALA A 70 -10.60 -8.39 13.94
CA ALA A 70 -11.11 -7.87 12.67
C ALA A 70 -10.00 -7.70 11.63
N ALA A 71 -8.83 -7.20 12.03
CA ALA A 71 -7.66 -7.09 11.15
C ALA A 71 -7.15 -8.47 10.69
N VAL A 72 -7.09 -9.45 11.59
CA VAL A 72 -6.68 -10.83 11.27
C VAL A 72 -7.66 -11.48 10.28
N VAL A 73 -8.97 -11.33 10.49
CA VAL A 73 -10.01 -11.84 9.58
C VAL A 73 -9.92 -11.19 8.20
N ARG A 74 -9.76 -9.86 8.13
CA ARG A 74 -9.60 -9.14 6.85
C ARG A 74 -8.38 -9.61 6.04
N ASN A 75 -7.34 -10.05 6.73
CA ASN A 75 -6.12 -10.55 6.10
C ASN A 75 -6.21 -12.06 5.76
N ASP A 76 -7.40 -12.65 5.75
CA ASP A 76 -7.68 -14.07 5.44
C ASP A 76 -6.78 -15.06 6.22
N ALA A 77 -6.39 -14.67 7.43
CA ALA A 77 -5.46 -15.47 8.23
C ALA A 77 -6.15 -16.74 8.74
N VAL A 78 -5.48 -17.87 8.57
CA VAL A 78 -5.93 -19.19 9.07
C VAL A 78 -5.27 -19.56 10.39
N ALA A 79 -4.12 -18.94 10.69
CA ALA A 79 -3.41 -19.14 11.93
C ALA A 79 -2.71 -17.86 12.39
N VAL A 80 -2.50 -17.75 13.69
CA VAL A 80 -1.83 -16.64 14.37
C VAL A 80 -0.80 -17.18 15.35
N VAL A 81 0.36 -16.54 15.41
CA VAL A 81 1.32 -16.67 16.52
C VAL A 81 1.39 -15.33 17.23
N ALA A 82 1.13 -15.32 18.54
CA ALA A 82 1.19 -14.14 19.38
C ALA A 82 2.46 -14.14 20.24
N VAL A 83 3.17 -13.02 20.27
CA VAL A 83 4.36 -12.80 21.10
C VAL A 83 4.16 -11.53 21.94
N VAL A 84 4.10 -11.70 23.25
CA VAL A 84 4.09 -10.60 24.23
C VAL A 84 5.54 -10.26 24.57
N VAL A 85 5.92 -8.99 24.42
CA VAL A 85 7.27 -8.47 24.71
C VAL A 85 7.18 -7.42 25.80
N GLY A 86 7.78 -7.67 26.96
CA GLY A 86 7.77 -6.73 28.10
C GLY A 86 8.07 -7.41 29.43
N ASP A 87 8.28 -6.64 30.50
CA ASP A 87 8.73 -7.18 31.78
C ASP A 87 7.66 -8.03 32.52
N ASP A 88 6.36 -7.74 32.30
CA ASP A 88 5.25 -8.26 33.11
C ASP A 88 4.51 -9.46 32.49
N GLY A 89 5.26 -10.45 31.99
CA GLY A 89 4.70 -11.56 31.21
C GLY A 89 3.48 -12.27 31.78
N PRO A 90 3.54 -12.79 33.01
CA PRO A 90 2.40 -13.48 33.63
C PRO A 90 1.12 -12.62 33.73
N GLU A 91 1.25 -11.29 33.81
CA GLU A 91 0.11 -10.39 33.99
C GLU A 91 -0.74 -10.24 32.72
N HIS A 92 -0.21 -10.63 31.55
CA HIS A 92 -0.91 -10.54 30.27
C HIS A 92 -1.73 -11.80 29.90
N GLY A 93 -1.91 -12.75 30.83
CA GLY A 93 -2.72 -13.95 30.59
C GLY A 93 -4.16 -13.65 30.14
N LEU A 94 -4.81 -12.65 30.76
CA LEU A 94 -6.17 -12.22 30.37
C LEU A 94 -6.24 -11.75 28.91
N LEU A 95 -5.24 -11.00 28.45
CA LEU A 95 -5.16 -10.54 27.06
C LEU A 95 -5.09 -11.74 26.10
N VAL A 96 -4.24 -12.71 26.41
CA VAL A 96 -4.07 -13.93 25.61
C VAL A 96 -5.35 -14.77 25.59
N ASP A 97 -6.04 -14.91 26.73
CA ASP A 97 -7.28 -15.67 26.82
C ASP A 97 -8.42 -15.04 26.00
N VAL A 98 -8.57 -13.71 26.08
CA VAL A 98 -9.56 -12.98 25.29
C VAL A 98 -9.24 -13.09 23.79
N LEU A 99 -7.97 -12.92 23.41
CA LEU A 99 -7.51 -13.10 22.03
C LEU A 99 -7.79 -14.50 21.50
N ARG A 100 -7.46 -15.53 22.28
CA ARG A 100 -7.71 -16.93 21.92
C ARG A 100 -9.18 -17.18 21.66
N LYS A 101 -10.05 -16.73 22.57
CA LYS A 101 -11.50 -16.92 22.45
C LYS A 101 -12.03 -16.25 21.18
N MET A 102 -11.65 -14.99 20.93
CA MET A 102 -12.14 -14.24 19.77
C MET A 102 -11.65 -14.80 18.44
N LEU A 103 -10.41 -15.29 18.38
CA LEU A 103 -9.89 -15.97 17.19
C LEU A 103 -10.58 -17.33 16.97
N ALA A 104 -10.81 -18.09 18.03
CA ALA A 104 -11.52 -19.37 17.96
C ALA A 104 -12.97 -19.22 17.47
N ASP A 105 -13.67 -18.17 17.91
CA ASP A 105 -15.02 -17.82 17.43
C ASP A 105 -15.05 -17.47 15.91
N LYS A 106 -13.88 -17.31 15.28
CA LYS A 106 -13.70 -17.05 13.84
C LYS A 106 -13.04 -18.20 13.09
N ASP A 107 -12.89 -19.37 13.73
CA ASP A 107 -12.18 -20.54 13.19
C ASP A 107 -10.70 -20.27 12.85
N ILE A 108 -10.07 -19.34 13.56
CA ILE A 108 -8.65 -18.98 13.38
C ILE A 108 -7.81 -19.60 14.49
N LEU A 109 -6.78 -20.37 14.11
CA LEU A 109 -5.93 -21.06 15.05
C LEU A 109 -4.90 -20.12 15.69
N LEU A 110 -4.99 -19.89 17.01
CA LEU A 110 -3.87 -19.33 17.78
C LEU A 110 -2.87 -20.45 18.09
N SER A 111 -1.85 -20.62 17.24
CA SER A 111 -0.92 -21.76 17.30
C SER A 111 0.05 -21.67 18.48
N HIS A 112 0.52 -20.47 18.77
CA HIS A 112 1.38 -20.19 19.91
C HIS A 112 1.02 -18.82 20.48
N SER A 113 0.97 -18.73 21.79
CA SER A 113 1.01 -17.47 22.52
C SER A 113 2.20 -17.53 23.47
N SER A 114 3.24 -16.74 23.20
CA SER A 114 4.47 -16.70 23.97
C SER A 114 4.74 -15.36 24.59
N TRP A 115 5.61 -15.36 25.59
CA TRP A 115 6.14 -14.19 26.25
C TRP A 115 7.67 -14.22 26.21
N VAL A 116 8.26 -13.04 26.08
CA VAL A 116 9.68 -12.78 26.31
C VAL A 116 9.87 -11.40 26.94
N SER A 117 10.80 -11.28 27.87
CA SER A 117 11.12 -9.99 28.52
C SER A 117 11.59 -8.94 27.51
N LYS A 118 12.59 -9.33 26.70
CA LYS A 118 13.22 -8.51 25.65
C LYS A 118 13.79 -9.41 24.57
N ILE A 119 13.92 -8.88 23.37
CA ILE A 119 14.48 -9.61 22.22
C ILE A 119 16.00 -9.42 22.21
N ALA A 120 16.71 -10.28 22.94
CA ALA A 120 18.16 -10.27 23.01
C ALA A 120 18.73 -11.70 23.07
N HIS A 121 19.98 -11.85 22.60
CA HIS A 121 20.65 -13.15 22.60
C HIS A 121 20.64 -13.81 23.99
N GLY A 122 20.16 -15.05 24.06
CA GLY A 122 20.15 -15.86 25.28
C GLY A 122 18.95 -15.60 26.21
N GLU A 123 18.09 -14.65 25.90
CA GLU A 123 16.85 -14.44 26.67
C GLU A 123 15.92 -15.64 26.56
N VAL A 124 15.21 -15.95 27.65
CA VAL A 124 14.30 -17.10 27.71
C VAL A 124 12.90 -16.62 27.35
N TRP A 125 12.25 -17.36 26.45
CA TRP A 125 10.84 -17.20 26.13
C TRP A 125 10.05 -18.45 26.56
N TRP A 126 8.77 -18.30 26.86
CA TRP A 126 7.87 -19.43 27.12
C TRP A 126 6.45 -19.16 26.64
N CYS A 127 5.68 -20.22 26.44
CA CYS A 127 4.28 -20.17 26.02
C CYS A 127 3.35 -20.07 27.23
N TYR A 128 2.24 -19.35 27.08
CA TYR A 128 1.17 -19.30 28.09
C TYR A 128 0.40 -20.62 28.19
N ASP A 129 0.34 -21.38 27.10
CA ASP A 129 -0.47 -22.61 27.00
C ASP A 129 0.22 -23.87 27.52
N ASP A 130 1.53 -23.95 27.32
CA ASP A 130 2.32 -25.14 27.63
C ASP A 130 3.61 -24.72 28.33
N PRO A 131 3.79 -25.06 29.62
CA PRO A 131 5.01 -24.78 30.37
C PRO A 131 6.27 -25.43 29.77
N LEU A 132 6.13 -26.46 28.92
CA LEU A 132 7.24 -27.11 28.22
C LEU A 132 7.57 -26.44 26.88
N CYS A 133 6.68 -25.59 26.37
CA CYS A 133 6.89 -24.77 25.18
C CYS A 133 7.72 -23.55 25.58
N THR A 134 9.04 -23.72 25.58
CA THR A 134 10.02 -22.71 25.98
C THR A 134 11.31 -22.86 25.18
N GLY A 135 12.10 -21.79 25.09
CA GLY A 135 13.38 -21.79 24.41
C GLY A 135 14.19 -20.53 24.72
N THR A 136 15.33 -20.38 24.04
CA THR A 136 16.15 -19.18 24.12
C THR A 136 16.15 -18.43 22.80
N VAL A 137 16.25 -17.11 22.85
CA VAL A 137 16.33 -16.24 21.67
C VAL A 137 17.75 -16.34 21.09
N PRO A 138 17.93 -16.79 19.84
CA PRO A 138 19.21 -16.74 19.12
C PRO A 138 19.68 -15.29 18.98
N ASP A 139 20.93 -15.06 18.57
CA ASP A 139 21.37 -13.69 18.33
C ASP A 139 20.51 -13.03 17.22
N PRO A 140 19.73 -11.98 17.54
CA PRO A 140 18.88 -11.33 16.54
C PRO A 140 19.67 -10.83 15.33
N GLN A 141 20.91 -10.35 15.51
CA GLN A 141 21.76 -9.85 14.43
C GLN A 141 22.22 -10.96 13.47
N SER A 142 22.21 -12.21 13.93
CA SER A 142 22.53 -13.38 13.11
C SER A 142 21.31 -14.00 12.42
N SER A 143 20.11 -13.46 12.64
CA SER A 143 18.87 -14.03 12.09
C SER A 143 18.80 -13.92 10.57
N ALA A 144 18.07 -14.84 9.93
CA ALA A 144 17.85 -14.81 8.48
C ALA A 144 17.13 -13.54 8.02
N LEU A 145 16.25 -12.98 8.85
CA LEU A 145 15.57 -11.71 8.60
C LEU A 145 16.52 -10.52 8.71
N ALA A 146 17.47 -10.53 9.64
CA ALA A 146 18.53 -9.53 9.72
C ALA A 146 19.40 -9.52 8.46
N ALA A 147 19.83 -10.70 8.02
CA ALA A 147 20.61 -10.85 6.80
C ALA A 147 19.83 -10.35 5.56
N ALA A 148 18.54 -10.68 5.46
CA ALA A 148 17.71 -10.24 4.34
C ALA A 148 17.49 -8.72 4.31
N ARG A 149 17.25 -8.09 5.47
CA ARG A 149 17.18 -6.62 5.56
C ARG A 149 18.49 -5.95 5.17
N ALA A 150 19.62 -6.48 5.63
CA ALA A 150 20.94 -5.94 5.29
C ALA A 150 21.21 -6.02 3.77
N VAL A 151 20.82 -7.12 3.13
CA VAL A 151 20.94 -7.28 1.66
C VAL A 151 20.01 -6.33 0.91
N ALA A 152 18.81 -6.07 1.45
CA ALA A 152 17.86 -5.10 0.89
C ALA A 152 18.28 -3.63 1.12
N GLY A 153 19.32 -3.37 1.91
CA GLY A 153 19.73 -2.01 2.28
C GLY A 153 18.83 -1.35 3.33
N ASP A 154 17.92 -2.11 3.94
CA ASP A 154 17.00 -1.61 4.95
C ASP A 154 17.72 -1.33 6.28
N THR A 155 17.34 -0.22 6.91
CA THR A 155 17.84 0.13 8.25
C THR A 155 16.92 -0.39 9.33
N THR A 156 17.47 -1.19 10.26
CA THR A 156 16.81 -1.50 11.54
C THR A 156 17.26 -0.47 12.58
N TYR A 157 16.31 0.23 13.18
CA TYR A 157 16.54 1.28 14.15
C TYR A 157 16.69 0.72 15.57
N THR A 158 17.34 1.47 16.45
CA THR A 158 17.51 1.09 17.85
C THR A 158 16.22 1.23 18.67
N SER A 159 15.31 2.11 18.24
CA SER A 159 13.99 2.30 18.84
C SER A 159 13.02 2.96 17.86
N ARG A 160 11.73 3.00 18.22
CA ARG A 160 10.70 3.75 17.48
C ARG A 160 11.03 5.25 17.42
N GLU A 161 11.57 5.81 18.50
CA GLU A 161 11.97 7.21 18.57
C GLU A 161 13.16 7.50 17.64
N ALA A 162 14.11 6.57 17.54
CA ALA A 162 15.22 6.69 16.59
C ALA A 162 14.73 6.66 15.14
N MET A 163 13.74 5.81 14.83
CA MET A 163 13.06 5.79 13.53
C MET A 163 12.34 7.12 13.27
N ALA A 164 11.56 7.63 14.23
CA ALA A 164 10.89 8.91 14.11
C ALA A 164 11.86 10.10 13.95
N ALA A 165 13.03 10.04 14.61
CA ALA A 165 14.07 11.06 14.48
C ALA A 165 14.65 11.16 13.06
N ASN A 166 14.58 10.07 12.27
CA ASN A 166 14.96 10.10 10.86
C ASN A 166 14.01 10.96 10.01
N LEU A 167 12.75 11.10 10.44
CA LEU A 167 11.76 11.97 9.79
C LEU A 167 11.64 13.35 10.46
N ALA A 168 12.41 13.62 11.52
CA ALA A 168 12.36 14.88 12.23
C ALA A 168 12.76 16.06 11.32
N ALA A 169 12.00 17.14 11.45
CA ALA A 169 12.25 18.40 10.75
C ALA A 169 13.66 18.94 11.05
N ASP A 170 14.25 19.60 10.05
CA ASP A 170 15.46 20.39 10.23
C ASP A 170 15.25 21.50 11.29
N SER A 171 16.34 22.16 11.71
CA SER A 171 16.27 23.19 12.75
C SER A 171 15.28 24.30 12.40
N LYS A 172 14.67 24.89 13.44
CA LYS A 172 13.68 25.96 13.28
C LYS A 172 14.22 27.13 12.44
N GLU A 173 15.50 27.45 12.60
CA GLU A 173 16.17 28.53 11.86
C GLU A 173 16.28 28.22 10.37
N VAL A 174 16.59 26.96 10.01
CA VAL A 174 16.68 26.51 8.62
C VAL A 174 15.28 26.52 7.97
N LEU A 175 14.28 25.99 8.66
CA LEU A 175 12.91 25.95 8.15
C LEU A 175 12.32 27.36 8.00
N GLU A 176 12.62 28.27 8.92
CA GLU A 176 12.20 29.67 8.84
C GLU A 176 12.81 30.38 7.62
N ARG A 177 14.09 30.12 7.32
CA ARG A 177 14.75 30.63 6.11
C ARG A 177 14.05 30.12 4.85
N ARG A 178 13.77 28.81 4.79
CA ARG A 178 13.10 28.18 3.63
C ARG A 178 11.66 28.65 3.47
N ARG A 179 10.93 28.88 4.57
CA ARG A 179 9.58 29.47 4.56
C ARG A 179 9.57 30.86 3.92
N LYS A 180 10.57 31.71 4.23
CA LYS A 180 10.73 33.01 3.59
C LYS A 180 11.02 32.87 2.09
N LEU A 181 11.89 31.94 1.70
CA LEU A 181 12.18 31.67 0.29
C LEU A 181 10.96 31.17 -0.48
N LEU A 182 10.16 30.25 0.09
CA LEU A 182 8.89 29.80 -0.48
C LEU A 182 7.93 30.97 -0.72
N SER A 183 7.77 31.84 0.29
CA SER A 183 6.90 33.02 0.15
C SER A 183 7.38 34.00 -0.92
N ALA A 184 8.70 34.24 -1.01
CA ALA A 184 9.28 35.13 -2.01
C ALA A 184 9.18 34.53 -3.41
N TYR A 185 9.42 33.22 -3.54
CA TYR A 185 9.34 32.51 -4.81
C TYR A 185 7.92 32.53 -5.38
N ARG A 186 6.89 32.30 -4.54
CA ARG A 186 5.49 32.37 -4.95
C ARG A 186 5.05 33.75 -5.43
N ILE A 187 5.64 34.83 -4.89
CA ILE A 187 5.39 36.20 -5.36
C ILE A 187 6.11 36.47 -6.68
N ALA A 188 7.36 36.02 -6.80
CA ALA A 188 8.19 36.26 -7.98
C ALA A 188 7.74 35.44 -9.20
N TRP A 189 7.19 34.25 -8.97
CA TRP A 189 6.70 33.34 -10.00
C TRP A 189 5.26 32.94 -9.67
N PRO A 190 4.29 33.85 -9.91
CA PRO A 190 2.87 33.51 -9.77
C PRO A 190 2.52 32.38 -10.73
N ASP A 191 1.43 31.65 -10.46
CA ASP A 191 0.95 30.62 -11.37
C ASP A 191 0.67 31.24 -12.75
N GLY A 192 1.46 30.81 -13.73
CA GLY A 192 1.42 31.29 -15.11
C GLY A 192 0.60 30.37 -16.01
N ASP A 193 1.03 30.24 -17.26
CA ASP A 193 0.49 29.24 -18.19
C ASP A 193 0.68 27.83 -17.62
N ILE A 194 -0.43 27.12 -17.41
CA ILE A 194 -0.51 25.85 -16.67
C ILE A 194 0.34 24.76 -17.35
N ASP A 195 0.37 24.70 -18.68
CA ASP A 195 1.04 23.62 -19.42
C ASP A 195 2.57 23.73 -19.37
N THR A 196 3.10 24.90 -19.70
CA THR A 196 4.55 25.15 -19.71
C THR A 196 5.15 24.96 -18.31
N ASP A 197 4.44 25.40 -17.29
CA ASP A 197 4.82 25.28 -15.89
C ASP A 197 4.77 23.82 -15.39
N LEU A 198 3.80 23.01 -15.86
CA LEU A 198 3.68 21.59 -15.50
C LEU A 198 4.84 20.77 -16.06
N ARG A 199 5.16 20.93 -17.35
CA ARG A 199 6.27 20.21 -18.01
C ARG A 199 7.60 20.48 -17.32
N ALA A 200 7.86 21.74 -16.96
CA ALA A 200 9.07 22.13 -16.26
C ALA A 200 9.18 21.51 -14.85
N ASP A 201 8.06 21.41 -14.14
CA ASP A 201 7.99 20.82 -12.81
C ASP A 201 8.19 19.29 -12.85
N LEU A 202 7.55 18.59 -13.78
CA LEU A 202 7.77 17.16 -14.00
C LEU A 202 9.22 16.85 -14.37
N ALA A 203 9.82 17.65 -15.27
CA ALA A 203 11.23 17.50 -15.62
C ALA A 203 12.15 17.73 -14.40
N LEU A 204 11.84 18.72 -13.55
CA LEU A 204 12.60 18.97 -12.32
C LEU A 204 12.55 17.77 -11.36
N VAL A 205 11.36 17.20 -11.13
CA VAL A 205 11.18 16.03 -10.28
C VAL A 205 11.92 14.83 -10.87
N GLY A 206 11.70 14.52 -12.15
CA GLY A 206 12.36 13.42 -12.85
C GLY A 206 13.89 13.51 -12.83
N HIS A 207 14.46 14.70 -13.07
CA HIS A 207 15.92 14.89 -12.97
C HIS A 207 16.44 14.71 -11.54
N THR A 208 15.66 15.05 -10.53
CA THR A 208 16.06 14.89 -9.13
C THR A 208 16.00 13.42 -8.71
N LEU A 209 14.98 12.68 -9.17
CA LEU A 209 14.86 11.23 -8.98
C LEU A 209 16.00 10.47 -9.67
N GLU A 210 16.34 10.82 -10.92
CA GLU A 210 17.46 10.22 -11.65
C GLU A 210 18.79 10.39 -10.88
N ARG A 211 19.01 11.59 -10.32
CA ARG A 211 20.16 11.85 -9.46
C ARG A 211 20.14 11.02 -8.18
N ALA A 212 18.97 10.86 -7.56
CA ALA A 212 18.79 10.02 -6.37
C ALA A 212 18.93 8.52 -6.66
N ARG A 213 18.69 8.09 -7.92
CA ARG A 213 18.93 6.71 -8.38
C ARG A 213 20.41 6.42 -8.59
N SER A 214 21.17 7.43 -9.00
CA SER A 214 22.61 7.32 -9.27
C SER A 214 23.47 7.17 -8.01
N SER A 215 22.91 7.33 -6.81
CA SER A 215 23.61 7.21 -5.53
C SER A 215 22.73 6.52 -4.48
N TYR A 216 23.36 5.79 -3.55
CA TYR A 216 22.69 5.28 -2.35
C TYR A 216 22.57 6.35 -1.26
N ASP A 217 23.37 7.42 -1.32
CA ASP A 217 23.29 8.53 -0.37
C ASP A 217 22.06 9.41 -0.63
N PRO A 218 21.48 10.02 0.43
CA PRO A 218 20.41 11.01 0.26
C PRO A 218 20.85 12.17 -0.65
N PRO A 219 19.99 12.64 -1.57
CA PRO A 219 20.33 13.73 -2.48
C PRO A 219 20.58 15.04 -1.71
N ILE A 220 21.71 15.70 -1.99
CA ILE A 220 22.00 17.03 -1.45
C ILE A 220 21.26 18.07 -2.29
N LEU A 221 20.28 18.74 -1.69
CA LEU A 221 19.46 19.77 -2.34
C LEU A 221 19.77 21.16 -1.78
N THR A 222 19.90 22.12 -2.69
CA THR A 222 19.95 23.55 -2.33
C THR A 222 18.58 24.04 -1.88
N ASP A 223 18.54 25.13 -1.10
CA ASP A 223 17.26 25.73 -0.69
C ASP A 223 16.37 26.10 -1.89
N LEU A 224 16.96 26.56 -3.00
CA LEU A 224 16.21 26.88 -4.20
C LEU A 224 15.60 25.62 -4.85
N GLN A 225 16.33 24.51 -4.88
CA GLN A 225 15.78 23.24 -5.38
C GLN A 225 14.65 22.73 -4.49
N LEU A 226 14.79 22.80 -3.16
CA LEU A 226 13.73 22.46 -2.21
C LEU A 226 12.46 23.29 -2.44
N VAL A 227 12.61 24.61 -2.59
CA VAL A 227 11.50 25.54 -2.87
C VAL A 227 10.78 25.19 -4.17
N ARG A 228 11.55 24.89 -5.23
CA ARG A 228 10.97 24.53 -6.54
C ARG A 228 10.25 23.18 -6.48
N LEU A 229 10.84 22.19 -5.83
CA LEU A 229 10.22 20.87 -5.64
C LEU A 229 8.96 20.97 -4.77
N ALA A 230 8.96 21.79 -3.71
CA ALA A 230 7.79 22.02 -2.89
C ALA A 230 6.62 22.62 -3.68
N ARG A 231 6.89 23.62 -4.54
CA ARG A 231 5.87 24.17 -5.45
C ARG A 231 5.37 23.11 -6.42
N ALA A 232 6.28 22.36 -7.05
CA ALA A 232 5.94 21.32 -8.00
C ALA A 232 5.00 20.28 -7.38
N LEU A 233 5.37 19.73 -6.21
CA LEU A 233 4.56 18.75 -5.49
C LEU A 233 3.21 19.28 -4.99
N SER A 234 3.07 20.59 -4.80
CA SER A 234 1.78 21.20 -4.42
C SER A 234 0.76 21.19 -5.57
N ARG A 235 1.18 20.86 -6.81
CA ARG A 235 0.30 20.73 -7.96
C ARG A 235 -0.18 19.29 -8.10
N THR A 236 -1.50 19.11 -8.11
CA THR A 236 -2.17 17.82 -8.24
C THR A 236 -1.61 16.95 -9.38
N PRO A 237 -1.40 17.46 -10.62
CA PRO A 237 -0.89 16.61 -11.70
C PRO A 237 0.53 16.09 -11.45
N VAL A 238 1.41 16.92 -10.86
CA VAL A 238 2.78 16.51 -10.54
C VAL A 238 2.80 15.47 -9.43
N ARG A 239 1.98 15.66 -8.39
CA ARG A 239 1.84 14.70 -7.29
C ARG A 239 1.28 13.37 -7.77
N ASP A 240 0.33 13.39 -8.70
CA ASP A 240 -0.26 12.17 -9.27
C ASP A 240 0.77 11.37 -10.10
N GLU A 241 1.63 12.05 -10.87
CA GLU A 241 2.79 11.41 -11.52
C GLU A 241 3.76 10.83 -10.48
N CYS A 242 3.98 11.53 -9.36
CA CYS A 242 4.81 11.01 -8.26
C CYS A 242 4.21 9.76 -7.61
N LEU A 243 2.88 9.62 -7.57
CA LEU A 243 2.23 8.39 -7.10
C LEU A 243 2.50 7.21 -8.04
N ALA A 244 2.62 7.43 -9.35
CA ALA A 244 3.04 6.38 -10.28
C ALA A 244 4.47 5.90 -10.02
N VAL A 245 5.37 6.79 -9.57
CA VAL A 245 6.74 6.43 -9.15
C VAL A 245 6.74 5.52 -7.92
N VAL A 246 5.77 5.67 -7.01
CA VAL A 246 5.70 4.85 -5.80
C VAL A 246 5.53 3.36 -6.13
N VAL A 247 4.86 3.04 -7.23
CA VAL A 247 4.64 1.65 -7.69
C VAL A 247 5.65 1.18 -8.75
N SER A 248 6.63 2.01 -9.10
CA SER A 248 7.67 1.69 -10.08
C SER A 248 8.94 1.12 -9.46
N ASP A 249 9.89 0.76 -10.32
CA ASP A 249 11.26 0.39 -9.97
C ASP A 249 12.09 1.56 -9.43
N GLU A 250 11.59 2.78 -9.48
CA GLU A 250 12.22 3.98 -8.93
C GLU A 250 11.82 4.28 -7.48
N SER A 251 10.93 3.47 -6.89
CA SER A 251 10.36 3.66 -5.54
C SER A 251 11.41 3.91 -4.45
N GLU A 252 12.50 3.14 -4.41
CA GLU A 252 13.57 3.33 -3.41
C GLU A 252 14.29 4.69 -3.53
N ALA A 253 14.56 5.13 -4.78
CA ALA A 253 15.17 6.43 -5.03
C ALA A 253 14.21 7.57 -4.66
N ALA A 254 12.92 7.38 -4.95
CA ALA A 254 11.86 8.30 -4.59
C ALA A 254 11.74 8.45 -3.07
N GLU A 255 11.75 7.36 -2.30
CA GLU A 255 11.72 7.40 -0.84
C GLU A 255 12.86 8.21 -0.23
N ARG A 256 14.08 8.08 -0.74
CA ARG A 256 15.23 8.90 -0.30
C ARG A 256 14.98 10.38 -0.58
N LEU A 257 14.44 10.71 -1.75
CA LEU A 257 14.08 12.09 -2.10
C LEU A 257 12.97 12.63 -1.19
N TRP A 258 11.89 11.87 -0.98
CA TRP A 258 10.79 12.25 -0.10
C TRP A 258 11.27 12.46 1.32
N THR A 259 12.13 11.59 1.84
CA THR A 259 12.72 11.73 3.19
C THR A 259 13.49 13.04 3.33
N VAL A 260 14.32 13.41 2.34
CA VAL A 260 15.04 14.70 2.34
C VAL A 260 14.06 15.88 2.34
N LEU A 261 13.00 15.82 1.54
CA LEU A 261 11.99 16.86 1.45
C LEU A 261 11.15 16.99 2.73
N VAL A 262 10.76 15.86 3.35
CA VAL A 262 10.04 15.81 4.63
C VAL A 262 10.85 16.48 5.73
N ARG A 263 12.16 16.23 5.81
CA ARG A 263 13.01 16.90 6.80
C ARG A 263 13.19 18.38 6.49
N GLY A 264 13.29 18.70 5.21
CA GLY A 264 13.75 20.00 4.74
C GLY A 264 12.68 21.08 4.56
N LEU A 265 11.40 20.70 4.47
CA LEU A 265 10.32 21.64 4.16
C LEU A 265 9.52 22.06 5.41
N PRO A 266 9.12 23.34 5.51
CA PRO A 266 8.19 23.80 6.54
C PRO A 266 6.76 23.38 6.19
N ALA A 267 5.85 23.48 7.16
CA ALA A 267 4.41 23.39 6.89
C ALA A 267 3.92 24.65 6.13
N PRO A 268 2.94 24.53 5.23
CA PRO A 268 2.22 23.30 4.86
C PRO A 268 2.92 22.42 3.80
N GLU A 269 3.93 22.92 3.10
CA GLU A 269 4.56 22.23 1.95
C GLU A 269 5.24 20.89 2.31
N ARG A 270 5.49 20.65 3.60
CA ARG A 270 5.94 19.37 4.14
C ARG A 270 4.93 18.23 3.94
N ALA A 271 3.64 18.53 3.81
CA ALA A 271 2.57 17.54 3.76
C ALA A 271 2.68 16.59 2.55
N GLU A 272 2.87 17.13 1.35
CA GLU A 272 2.91 16.35 0.11
C GLU A 272 4.04 15.30 0.05
N PRO A 273 5.32 15.64 0.31
CA PRO A 273 6.37 14.62 0.35
C PRO A 273 6.21 13.66 1.53
N ALA A 274 5.60 14.07 2.64
CA ALA A 274 5.29 13.17 3.75
C ALA A 274 4.21 12.16 3.36
N PHE A 275 3.22 12.58 2.56
CA PHE A 275 2.18 11.69 2.04
C PHE A 275 2.75 10.70 1.02
N LEU A 276 3.60 11.16 0.10
CA LEU A 276 4.30 10.27 -0.85
C LEU A 276 5.17 9.24 -0.11
N LEU A 277 5.91 9.67 0.92
CA LEU A 277 6.68 8.76 1.77
C LEU A 277 5.78 7.77 2.51
N ALA A 278 4.62 8.22 3.02
CA ALA A 278 3.66 7.36 3.68
C ALA A 278 3.12 6.28 2.73
N MET A 279 2.75 6.65 1.50
CA MET A 279 2.31 5.72 0.46
C MET A 279 3.40 4.70 0.12
N SER A 280 4.65 5.14 -0.06
CA SER A 280 5.79 4.25 -0.31
C SER A 280 5.99 3.24 0.83
N ALA A 281 6.07 3.73 2.06
CA ALA A 281 6.23 2.88 3.23
C ALA A 281 5.05 1.90 3.40
N TYR A 282 3.82 2.36 3.18
CA TYR A 282 2.63 1.52 3.25
C TYR A 282 2.70 0.35 2.26
N LEU A 283 3.03 0.65 1.00
CA LEU A 283 3.10 -0.36 -0.07
C LEU A 283 4.25 -1.35 0.10
N ARG A 284 5.33 -0.97 0.81
CA ARG A 284 6.40 -1.90 1.23
C ARG A 284 6.04 -2.73 2.47
N GLY A 285 4.92 -2.43 3.12
CA GLY A 285 4.50 -3.08 4.36
C GLY A 285 5.16 -2.50 5.62
N GLU A 286 5.75 -1.31 5.56
CA GLU A 286 6.34 -0.64 6.72
C GLU A 286 5.31 0.27 7.42
N GLY A 287 4.26 -0.31 8.00
CA GLY A 287 3.16 0.50 8.56
C GLY A 287 3.56 1.42 9.71
N VAL A 288 4.65 1.14 10.44
CA VAL A 288 5.17 2.10 11.44
C VAL A 288 5.71 3.36 10.78
N VAL A 289 6.48 3.22 9.70
CA VAL A 289 7.01 4.37 8.94
C VAL A 289 5.86 5.10 8.26
N ALA A 290 4.91 4.36 7.67
CA ALA A 290 3.71 4.93 7.06
C ALA A 290 2.89 5.76 8.07
N GLY A 291 2.64 5.21 9.27
CA GLY A 291 1.92 5.90 10.33
C GLY A 291 2.65 7.14 10.87
N LEU A 292 3.98 7.07 11.03
CA LEU A 292 4.79 8.23 11.41
C LEU A 292 4.75 9.33 10.33
N ALA A 293 4.85 8.95 9.05
CA ALA A 293 4.77 9.87 7.94
C ALA A 293 3.36 10.51 7.84
N LEU A 294 2.28 9.73 7.98
CA LEU A 294 0.90 10.23 8.02
C LEU A 294 0.67 11.22 9.15
N LYS A 295 1.22 10.97 10.34
CA LYS A 295 1.18 11.94 11.44
C LYS A 295 1.82 13.27 11.05
N ILE A 296 2.97 13.23 10.36
CA ILE A 296 3.62 14.44 9.82
C ILE A 296 2.72 15.15 8.81
N VAL A 297 2.04 14.41 7.92
CA VAL A 297 1.08 14.99 6.97
C VAL A 297 -0.03 15.73 7.71
N MET A 298 -0.68 15.08 8.68
CA MET A 298 -1.81 15.65 9.43
C MET A 298 -1.40 16.83 10.31
N GLU A 299 -0.17 16.84 10.85
CA GLU A 299 0.39 17.99 11.57
C GLU A 299 0.69 19.17 10.62
N ALA A 300 1.15 18.91 9.39
CA ALA A 300 1.49 19.95 8.42
C ALA A 300 0.27 20.49 7.66
N ASN A 301 -0.70 19.63 7.33
CA ASN A 301 -1.95 19.97 6.65
C ASN A 301 -3.09 19.05 7.17
N PRO A 302 -3.88 19.51 8.16
CA PRO A 302 -5.01 18.74 8.70
C PRO A 302 -6.13 18.42 7.71
N LEU A 303 -6.18 19.10 6.56
CA LEU A 303 -7.20 18.93 5.52
C LEU A 303 -6.71 18.07 4.34
N HIS A 304 -5.65 17.28 4.53
CA HIS A 304 -5.11 16.44 3.47
C HIS A 304 -5.95 15.17 3.26
N ASP A 305 -6.95 15.23 2.38
CA ASP A 305 -7.97 14.18 2.20
C ASP A 305 -7.38 12.78 1.94
N LEU A 306 -6.39 12.68 1.05
CA LEU A 306 -5.73 11.40 0.75
C LEU A 306 -5.03 10.78 1.96
N ALA A 307 -4.50 11.61 2.86
CA ALA A 307 -3.79 11.12 4.04
C ALA A 307 -4.79 10.58 5.06
N VAL A 308 -5.96 11.20 5.19
CA VAL A 308 -7.06 10.66 6.00
C VAL A 308 -7.51 9.30 5.50
N LEU A 309 -7.61 9.10 4.18
CA LEU A 309 -7.99 7.81 3.60
C LEU A 309 -6.91 6.75 3.81
N LEU A 310 -5.64 7.09 3.56
CA LEU A 310 -4.53 6.16 3.79
C LEU A 310 -4.38 5.80 5.26
N ASP A 311 -4.56 6.75 6.18
CA ASP A 311 -4.58 6.50 7.61
C ASP A 311 -5.71 5.54 8.00
N ARG A 312 -6.93 5.73 7.48
CA ARG A 312 -8.01 4.76 7.69
C ARG A 312 -7.69 3.38 7.13
N ALA A 313 -7.10 3.31 5.94
CA ALA A 313 -6.66 2.05 5.35
C ALA A 313 -5.61 1.35 6.23
N LEU A 314 -4.71 2.12 6.85
CA LEU A 314 -3.71 1.63 7.78
C LEU A 314 -4.36 1.12 9.08
N GLN A 315 -5.24 1.90 9.70
CA GLN A 315 -5.94 1.51 10.93
C GLN A 315 -6.84 0.28 10.73
N MET A 316 -7.47 0.16 9.56
CA MET A 316 -8.27 -1.00 9.20
C MET A 316 -7.42 -2.22 8.81
N GLY A 317 -6.11 -2.05 8.62
CA GLY A 317 -5.22 -3.13 8.20
C GLY A 317 -5.57 -3.66 6.80
N ILE A 318 -5.95 -2.77 5.87
CA ILE A 318 -6.06 -3.08 4.45
C ILE A 318 -4.69 -3.57 3.96
N SER A 319 -4.67 -4.58 3.09
CA SER A 319 -3.39 -5.16 2.67
C SER A 319 -2.63 -4.23 1.71
N PRO A 320 -1.27 -4.19 1.76
CA PRO A 320 -0.47 -3.42 0.80
C PRO A 320 -0.76 -3.76 -0.66
N ASP A 321 -1.01 -5.04 -0.97
CA ASP A 321 -1.32 -5.51 -2.34
C ASP A 321 -2.66 -4.98 -2.85
N GLU A 322 -3.64 -4.86 -1.97
CA GLU A 322 -4.94 -4.30 -2.29
C GLU A 322 -4.82 -2.81 -2.59
N VAL A 323 -4.16 -2.03 -1.72
CA VAL A 323 -3.90 -0.60 -1.98
C VAL A 323 -3.06 -0.40 -3.22
N ARG A 324 -2.06 -1.26 -3.48
CA ARG A 324 -1.28 -1.26 -4.72
C ARG A 324 -2.18 -1.43 -5.94
N SER A 325 -3.09 -2.40 -5.89
CA SER A 325 -4.01 -2.70 -6.99
C SER A 325 -4.92 -1.51 -7.26
N LEU A 326 -5.49 -0.89 -6.21
CA LEU A 326 -6.34 0.29 -6.35
C LEU A 326 -5.57 1.47 -6.96
N LEU A 327 -4.34 1.69 -6.52
CA LEU A 327 -3.49 2.75 -7.05
C LEU A 327 -3.14 2.51 -8.54
N VAL A 328 -2.69 1.30 -8.89
CA VAL A 328 -2.37 0.94 -10.28
C VAL A 328 -3.57 1.10 -11.20
N MET A 329 -4.74 0.61 -10.79
CA MET A 329 -5.97 0.78 -11.58
C MET A 329 -6.37 2.25 -11.73
N SER A 330 -6.12 3.07 -10.71
CA SER A 330 -6.40 4.52 -10.78
C SER A 330 -5.44 5.26 -11.71
N ILE A 331 -4.17 4.83 -11.77
CA ILE A 331 -3.18 5.36 -12.72
C ILE A 331 -3.57 4.99 -14.15
N LEU A 332 -3.86 3.72 -14.42
CA LEU A 332 -4.20 3.26 -15.77
C LEU A 332 -5.45 3.94 -16.33
N ARG A 333 -6.50 4.11 -15.52
CA ARG A 333 -7.72 4.82 -15.93
C ARG A 333 -7.47 6.29 -16.28
N ASN A 334 -6.52 6.92 -15.58
CA ASN A 334 -6.17 8.30 -15.86
C ASN A 334 -5.37 8.43 -17.17
N ASP A 335 -4.47 7.47 -17.47
CA ASP A 335 -3.73 7.41 -18.72
C ASP A 335 -4.67 7.15 -19.92
N GLU A 336 -5.65 6.24 -19.79
CA GLU A 336 -6.68 5.98 -20.82
C GLU A 336 -7.54 7.22 -21.10
N ALA A 337 -8.01 7.90 -20.04
CA ALA A 337 -8.81 9.12 -20.19
C ALA A 337 -8.04 10.27 -20.85
N GLN A 338 -6.73 10.36 -20.66
CA GLN A 338 -5.89 11.35 -21.34
C GLN A 338 -5.68 11.00 -22.82
N THR A 339 -5.57 9.71 -23.15
CA THR A 339 -5.34 9.24 -24.53
C THR A 339 -6.58 9.44 -25.40
N ASP A 340 -7.76 9.04 -24.93
CA ASP A 340 -9.04 9.24 -25.66
C ASP A 340 -9.29 10.74 -25.93
N SER A 341 -8.87 11.59 -24.99
CA SER A 341 -9.05 13.03 -25.07
C SER A 341 -8.12 13.74 -26.06
N ALA A 342 -6.95 13.15 -26.32
CA ALA A 342 -5.99 13.64 -27.31
C ALA A 342 -6.36 13.20 -28.73
N GLU A 343 -7.00 12.03 -28.88
CA GLU A 343 -7.47 11.53 -30.18
C GLU A 343 -8.72 12.30 -30.68
N GLU A 344 -9.60 12.77 -29.79
CA GLU A 344 -10.77 13.58 -30.17
C GLU A 344 -10.43 15.02 -30.62
N GLU A 345 -9.32 15.62 -30.18
CA GLU A 345 -8.92 16.98 -30.59
C GLU A 345 -8.26 17.04 -32.00
N ASP A 346 -7.76 15.91 -32.51
CA ASP A 346 -7.06 15.83 -33.81
C ASP A 346 -7.95 15.31 -34.96
N ASP A 347 -9.21 14.94 -34.69
CA ASP A 347 -10.11 14.25 -35.62
C ASP A 347 -11.17 15.16 -36.30
N ASP A 348 -10.99 16.48 -36.32
CA ASP A 348 -11.71 17.36 -37.26
C ASP A 348 -10.95 17.39 -38.60
N PRO A 349 -11.35 16.62 -39.63
CA PRO A 349 -10.68 16.66 -40.92
C PRO A 349 -10.86 18.06 -41.57
N PRO A 350 -9.82 18.62 -42.22
CA PRO A 350 -9.78 20.02 -42.64
C PRO A 350 -10.65 20.36 -43.87
N TRP A 351 -11.70 19.60 -44.18
CA TRP A 351 -12.47 19.77 -45.41
C TRP A 351 -13.97 20.02 -45.28
N ASP A 352 -14.58 20.11 -44.10
CA ASP A 352 -15.98 20.58 -44.03
C ASP A 352 -16.07 22.11 -43.94
N THR A 353 -15.81 22.77 -45.07
CA THR A 353 -16.18 24.17 -45.30
C THR A 353 -17.10 24.29 -46.51
N THR A 354 -17.99 23.31 -46.69
CA THR A 354 -19.04 23.40 -47.70
C THR A 354 -20.22 24.16 -47.09
N PRO A 355 -20.56 25.38 -47.55
CA PRO A 355 -21.78 26.03 -47.11
C PRO A 355 -22.96 25.18 -47.59
N GLU A 356 -23.90 24.87 -46.70
CA GLU A 356 -25.17 24.22 -47.06
C GLU A 356 -25.78 24.93 -48.28
N PRO A 357 -26.20 24.19 -49.33
CA PRO A 357 -26.83 24.81 -50.47
C PRO A 357 -28.23 25.31 -50.08
N ASP A 358 -28.44 26.61 -50.33
CA ASP A 358 -29.69 27.35 -50.19
C ASP A 358 -30.90 26.58 -50.78
N PRO A 359 -32.00 26.37 -50.02
CA PRO A 359 -33.11 25.51 -50.43
C PRO A 359 -34.01 26.22 -51.45
N THR A 360 -33.52 26.51 -52.66
CA THR A 360 -34.39 26.92 -53.77
C THR A 360 -33.77 26.58 -55.12
N THR A 361 -33.69 25.29 -55.47
CA THR A 361 -33.94 24.87 -56.86
C THR A 361 -34.23 23.37 -56.94
N ALA A 362 -35.50 23.00 -57.10
CA ALA A 362 -35.88 21.71 -57.68
C ALA A 362 -35.83 21.83 -59.21
N PRO A 363 -35.52 20.73 -59.93
CA PRO A 363 -36.63 20.08 -60.62
C PRO A 363 -36.60 18.53 -60.66
N ALA A 364 -37.83 17.98 -60.61
CA ALA A 364 -38.40 16.82 -61.31
C ALA A 364 -37.51 15.57 -61.56
N GLN A 365 -37.76 14.49 -60.81
CA GLN A 365 -38.64 13.35 -61.16
C GLN A 365 -38.05 12.37 -62.19
N GLU A 366 -37.67 11.18 -61.70
CA GLU A 366 -38.05 9.90 -62.29
C GLU A 366 -37.98 8.80 -61.21
N ALA A 367 -39.02 7.97 -61.16
CA ALA A 367 -39.17 6.80 -60.30
C ALA A 367 -39.76 5.68 -61.15
N PRO A 368 -39.94 4.46 -60.62
CA PRO A 368 -38.96 3.48 -60.18
C PRO A 368 -39.09 2.20 -61.04
N GLN A 369 -38.17 1.23 -60.93
CA GLN A 369 -38.45 -0.13 -61.38
C GLN A 369 -38.02 -1.18 -60.35
N ASP A 370 -38.96 -2.11 -60.16
CA ASP A 370 -39.09 -3.16 -59.17
C ASP A 370 -38.18 -4.39 -59.40
N GLU A 371 -37.71 -4.93 -58.27
CA GLU A 371 -37.65 -6.37 -57.87
C GLU A 371 -36.86 -7.42 -58.69
N PRO A 372 -36.55 -8.64 -58.15
CA PRO A 372 -36.90 -9.18 -56.82
C PRO A 372 -35.73 -9.80 -56.01
N VAL A 373 -36.10 -10.08 -54.76
CA VAL A 373 -35.54 -10.97 -53.74
C VAL A 373 -35.29 -12.39 -54.25
N ASP A 374 -34.25 -13.07 -53.76
CA ASP A 374 -34.39 -14.50 -53.44
C ASP A 374 -33.52 -14.95 -52.25
N CYS A 375 -34.13 -15.80 -51.42
CA CYS A 375 -33.60 -16.32 -50.17
C CYS A 375 -33.24 -17.81 -50.31
N CYS A 376 -32.03 -18.14 -49.84
CA CYS A 376 -31.61 -19.45 -49.29
C CYS A 376 -31.52 -20.66 -50.27
N PRO A 377 -31.13 -21.86 -49.79
CA PRO A 377 -29.76 -22.28 -49.46
C PRO A 377 -29.40 -23.63 -50.14
N GLU A 378 -28.16 -24.13 -50.04
CA GLU A 378 -27.79 -25.58 -50.07
C GLU A 378 -26.25 -25.71 -50.10
N SER A 379 -25.62 -26.28 -49.07
CA SER A 379 -25.32 -27.71 -48.88
C SER A 379 -23.89 -28.06 -49.31
N GLY A 380 -23.17 -28.80 -48.46
CA GLY A 380 -21.84 -29.32 -48.73
C GLY A 380 -21.23 -29.94 -47.48
N CYS A 381 -21.56 -31.21 -47.27
CA CYS A 381 -21.11 -32.08 -46.19
C CYS A 381 -19.64 -32.53 -46.31
N ASP A 382 -19.23 -33.30 -45.28
CA ASP A 382 -18.14 -34.30 -45.22
C ASP A 382 -16.80 -33.76 -44.69
N ASP A 383 -16.11 -34.33 -43.69
CA ASP A 383 -16.07 -35.66 -43.04
C ASP A 383 -15.53 -35.49 -41.60
N ALA A 384 -16.13 -36.08 -40.55
CA ALA A 384 -15.86 -37.40 -39.94
C ALA A 384 -14.42 -37.63 -39.39
N GLY A 385 -14.30 -37.88 -38.07
CA GLY A 385 -13.09 -38.49 -37.48
C GLY A 385 -12.91 -38.50 -35.95
N SER A 386 -13.55 -39.46 -35.26
CA SER A 386 -13.12 -40.17 -34.02
C SER A 386 -12.96 -39.37 -32.71
N CYS A 387 -13.80 -39.57 -31.66
CA CYS A 387 -13.81 -40.66 -30.65
C CYS A 387 -12.46 -40.86 -29.94
N ASP A 388 -12.31 -41.09 -28.63
CA ASP A 388 -13.10 -41.11 -27.39
C ASP A 388 -12.08 -41.57 -26.32
N ALA A 389 -12.12 -41.08 -25.07
CA ALA A 389 -11.59 -41.80 -23.89
C ALA A 389 -11.80 -41.02 -22.59
N THR A 390 -12.88 -41.37 -21.91
CA THR A 390 -13.06 -41.25 -20.46
C THR A 390 -12.17 -42.27 -19.73
N LEU A 391 -11.60 -41.92 -18.57
CA LEU A 391 -11.35 -42.90 -17.49
C LEU A 391 -11.30 -42.26 -16.08
N MET A 392 -11.88 -43.03 -15.16
CA MET A 392 -12.24 -42.80 -13.76
C MET A 392 -11.07 -42.85 -12.75
N PHE A 393 -11.31 -42.18 -11.61
CA PHE A 393 -11.00 -42.52 -10.21
C PHE A 393 -9.90 -43.55 -9.87
N LEU A 394 -9.03 -43.17 -8.93
CA LEU A 394 -8.52 -44.04 -7.85
C LEU A 394 -7.96 -43.20 -6.67
N MET A 395 -8.58 -43.34 -5.49
CA MET A 395 -7.97 -42.99 -4.19
C MET A 395 -6.91 -44.04 -3.80
N PRO A 396 -5.95 -43.70 -2.91
CA PRO A 396 -5.90 -44.39 -1.59
C PRO A 396 -5.27 -43.49 -0.48
N PRO A 397 -4.87 -44.02 0.72
CA PRO A 397 -5.71 -44.25 1.89
C PRO A 397 -5.25 -43.47 3.16
N GLU A 398 -6.06 -43.50 4.22
CA GLU A 398 -5.73 -43.01 5.57
C GLU A 398 -4.50 -43.71 6.19
N PRO A 399 -3.83 -43.03 7.16
CA PRO A 399 -3.28 -43.75 8.29
C PRO A 399 -3.77 -43.19 9.65
N THR A 400 -4.03 -44.16 10.51
CA THR A 400 -4.37 -44.08 11.94
C THR A 400 -3.30 -43.40 12.82
N ALA A 401 -3.79 -42.72 13.85
CA ALA A 401 -3.15 -42.13 15.03
C ALA A 401 -1.73 -42.61 15.44
N ARG A 402 -0.84 -41.63 15.68
CA ARG A 402 0.00 -41.49 16.89
C ARG A 402 0.64 -40.10 16.95
N SER A 403 0.84 -39.62 18.17
CA SER A 403 1.26 -38.29 18.60
C SER A 403 2.63 -37.85 18.07
N GLU A 404 2.66 -36.79 17.27
CA GLU A 404 3.79 -35.86 17.15
C GLU A 404 3.20 -34.45 16.95
N VAL A 405 3.63 -33.50 17.78
CA VAL A 405 3.26 -32.09 17.68
C VAL A 405 3.94 -31.54 16.42
N PRO A 406 3.22 -31.01 15.42
CA PRO A 406 3.87 -30.46 14.24
C PRO A 406 4.50 -29.11 14.60
N VAL A 407 5.83 -29.07 14.65
CA VAL A 407 6.59 -27.82 14.60
C VAL A 407 6.46 -27.29 13.16
N PHE A 408 5.68 -26.21 12.99
CA PHE A 408 5.41 -25.63 11.69
C PHE A 408 6.62 -24.85 11.17
N SER A 409 7.14 -25.26 10.01
CA SER A 409 8.08 -24.44 9.23
C SER A 409 7.30 -23.36 8.48
N ALA A 410 7.59 -22.09 8.72
CA ALA A 410 6.96 -20.98 8.00
C ALA A 410 7.93 -20.36 7.00
N LEU A 411 7.43 -20.06 5.79
CA LEU A 411 8.16 -19.30 4.78
C LEU A 411 7.75 -17.82 4.87
N ALA A 412 8.74 -16.95 5.10
CA ALA A 412 8.63 -15.50 4.96
C ALA A 412 9.20 -15.09 3.60
N LEU A 413 8.46 -14.26 2.87
CA LEU A 413 8.92 -13.64 1.62
C LEU A 413 9.59 -12.31 1.96
N VAL A 414 10.82 -12.10 1.49
CA VAL A 414 11.45 -10.77 1.47
C VAL A 414 11.80 -10.45 0.02
N GLY A 415 10.98 -9.60 -0.59
CA GLY A 415 11.21 -9.04 -1.92
C GLY A 415 10.08 -8.09 -2.30
N SER A 416 10.35 -6.79 -2.36
CA SER A 416 9.47 -5.64 -2.71
C SER A 416 8.10 -5.52 -2.02
N SER A 417 7.57 -6.59 -1.44
CA SER A 417 6.32 -6.73 -0.69
C SER A 417 6.63 -7.65 0.49
N GLY A 418 7.21 -7.10 1.56
CA GLY A 418 7.43 -7.82 2.81
C GLY A 418 6.11 -8.12 3.52
N PRO A 419 6.10 -8.93 4.61
CA PRO A 419 4.90 -9.09 5.42
C PRO A 419 4.45 -7.71 5.92
N GLY A 420 3.22 -7.31 5.59
CA GLY A 420 2.70 -6.01 5.95
C GLY A 420 2.69 -5.84 7.46
N VAL A 421 3.36 -4.81 7.98
CA VAL A 421 3.30 -4.46 9.40
C VAL A 421 2.14 -3.51 9.60
N VAL A 422 1.09 -3.91 10.32
CA VAL A 422 0.01 -3.00 10.72
C VAL A 422 0.28 -2.53 12.15
N ALA A 423 0.33 -1.22 12.35
CA ALA A 423 0.48 -0.60 13.66
C ALA A 423 -0.87 -0.01 14.08
N VAL A 424 -1.46 -0.56 15.15
CA VAL A 424 -2.63 0.04 15.82
C VAL A 424 -2.11 0.63 17.13
N ASP A 425 -2.25 1.95 17.28
CA ASP A 425 -1.70 2.73 18.40
C ASP A 425 -2.83 3.16 19.34
N ASP A 426 -2.70 2.84 20.63
CA ASP A 426 -3.62 3.26 21.69
C ASP A 426 -3.15 4.54 22.43
N GLY A 427 -2.09 5.19 21.95
CA GLY A 427 -1.41 6.31 22.61
C GLY A 427 -1.94 7.71 22.31
N LEU A 428 -2.93 8.16 23.10
CA LEU A 428 -3.26 9.56 23.43
C LEU A 428 -3.76 10.49 22.30
N GLY A 429 -5.07 10.43 22.07
CA GLY A 429 -5.84 11.46 21.36
C GLY A 429 -7.33 11.13 21.35
N PHE A 430 -7.99 11.15 22.50
CA PHE A 430 -9.46 11.02 22.59
C PHE A 430 -10.15 12.18 21.86
N GLY A 431 -10.52 11.96 20.60
CA GLY A 431 -11.67 12.58 19.94
C GLY A 431 -12.86 11.60 19.95
N PRO A 432 -14.12 12.06 19.90
CA PRO A 432 -15.28 11.22 20.20
C PRO A 432 -15.49 10.16 19.11
N TRP A 433 -15.22 8.90 19.42
CA TRP A 433 -15.61 7.77 18.59
C TRP A 433 -17.05 7.36 18.93
N TYR A 434 -17.90 7.37 17.91
CA TYR A 434 -19.31 7.02 17.96
C TYR A 434 -19.49 5.48 18.02
N PRO A 435 -20.45 4.96 18.79
CA PRO A 435 -20.84 3.55 18.71
C PRO A 435 -21.80 3.37 17.52
N GLY A 436 -21.35 2.67 16.48
CA GLY A 436 -22.14 2.40 15.27
C GLY A 436 -22.29 0.90 15.02
N LEU A 437 -23.53 0.42 15.08
CA LEU A 437 -23.97 -0.96 14.86
C LEU A 437 -23.51 -1.52 13.49
N VAL A 438 -23.07 -2.77 13.48
CA VAL A 438 -22.65 -3.56 12.30
C VAL A 438 -23.80 -3.66 11.29
N ALA A 439 -23.57 -3.19 10.06
CA ALA A 439 -24.34 -3.59 8.89
C ALA A 439 -23.43 -4.42 7.97
N MET A 440 -23.77 -5.69 7.79
CA MET A 440 -23.09 -6.56 6.82
C MET A 440 -23.45 -6.11 5.41
N ALA A 441 -22.45 -5.71 4.64
CA ALA A 441 -22.51 -5.66 3.19
C ALA A 441 -21.37 -6.54 2.66
N ASP A 442 -21.72 -7.49 1.80
CA ASP A 442 -20.83 -8.38 1.07
C ASP A 442 -20.30 -7.62 -0.17
N PRO A 443 -19.02 -7.21 -0.23
CA PRO A 443 -18.46 -6.64 -1.43
C PRO A 443 -18.04 -7.79 -2.36
N GLY A 444 -18.74 -7.92 -3.48
CA GLY A 444 -18.45 -8.90 -4.51
C GLY A 444 -16.96 -8.92 -4.90
N ARG A 445 -16.35 -10.10 -4.78
CA ARG A 445 -14.95 -10.38 -5.08
C ARG A 445 -14.63 -10.17 -6.56
N VAL A 446 -13.57 -9.41 -6.84
CA VAL A 446 -12.83 -9.48 -8.10
C VAL A 446 -11.69 -10.49 -7.91
N PRO A 447 -11.52 -11.52 -8.76
CA PRO A 447 -10.39 -12.43 -8.67
C PRO A 447 -9.08 -11.65 -8.93
N VAL A 448 -8.13 -11.77 -8.00
CA VAL A 448 -6.80 -11.17 -8.12
C VAL A 448 -6.01 -11.92 -9.20
N THR A 449 -6.10 -11.45 -10.44
CA THR A 449 -5.09 -11.70 -11.48
C THR A 449 -3.85 -10.86 -11.17
N GLU A 450 -2.65 -11.34 -11.51
CA GLU A 450 -1.41 -10.55 -11.41
C GLU A 450 -1.65 -9.12 -11.94
N PRO A 451 -1.38 -8.07 -11.14
CA PRO A 451 -1.62 -6.71 -11.59
C PRO A 451 -0.77 -6.45 -12.84
N PRO A 452 -1.32 -5.74 -13.85
CA PRO A 452 -0.56 -5.37 -15.04
C PRO A 452 0.71 -4.64 -14.62
N ARG A 453 1.86 -5.09 -15.13
CA ARG A 453 3.14 -4.42 -14.88
C ARG A 453 3.12 -3.11 -15.65
N ILE A 454 3.05 -2.00 -14.94
CA ILE A 454 3.39 -0.69 -15.51
C ILE A 454 4.87 -0.80 -15.90
N ALA A 455 5.19 -0.64 -17.18
CA ALA A 455 6.55 -0.41 -17.63
C ALA A 455 6.74 1.11 -17.68
N PRO A 456 7.33 1.75 -16.66
CA PRO A 456 7.52 3.18 -16.70
C PRO A 456 8.74 3.48 -17.56
N GLY A 457 8.56 4.31 -18.59
CA GLY A 457 9.66 5.13 -19.06
C GLY A 457 10.01 6.17 -17.97
N PRO A 458 11.25 6.68 -17.91
CA PRO A 458 11.61 7.71 -16.94
C PRO A 458 10.65 8.89 -17.06
N LEU A 459 10.26 9.51 -15.93
CA LEU A 459 9.34 10.66 -15.86
C LEU A 459 9.64 11.81 -16.87
N GLY A 460 10.86 11.86 -17.41
CA GLY A 460 11.28 12.81 -18.45
C GLY A 460 11.19 12.33 -19.91
N ARG A 461 10.62 11.16 -20.22
CA ARG A 461 10.43 10.63 -21.59
C ARG A 461 8.98 10.31 -21.96
N ARG A 462 8.01 10.55 -21.07
CA ARG A 462 6.61 10.61 -21.48
C ARG A 462 6.46 11.94 -22.20
N ASP A 463 6.38 11.90 -23.53
CA ASP A 463 6.23 13.10 -24.35
C ASP A 463 5.03 13.89 -23.83
N ALA A 464 5.25 15.16 -23.48
CA ALA A 464 4.19 16.02 -22.97
C ALA A 464 3.06 16.26 -24.00
N ALA A 465 3.23 15.83 -25.25
CA ALA A 465 2.18 15.78 -26.26
C ALA A 465 1.16 14.65 -25.99
N ALA A 466 1.53 13.60 -25.24
CA ALA A 466 0.63 12.52 -24.86
C ALA A 466 -0.17 12.80 -23.57
N LEU A 467 0.18 13.86 -22.84
CA LEU A 467 -0.57 14.33 -21.66
C LEU A 467 -1.67 15.32 -22.10
N GLY A 468 -2.39 15.01 -23.18
CA GLY A 468 -3.57 15.76 -23.60
C GLY A 468 -4.53 15.88 -22.42
N ILE A 469 -4.72 17.10 -21.91
CA ILE A 469 -5.65 17.35 -20.81
C ILE A 469 -6.98 17.75 -21.43
N SER A 470 -7.76 16.76 -21.84
CA SER A 470 -9.21 16.88 -21.81
C SER A 470 -9.78 15.93 -20.75
N GLY A 471 -10.59 16.50 -19.84
CA GLY A 471 -11.65 15.83 -19.08
C GLY A 471 -11.35 14.72 -18.06
N GLY A 472 -10.17 14.09 -18.04
CA GLY A 472 -9.87 12.94 -17.18
C GLY A 472 -9.88 13.26 -15.68
N ALA A 473 -10.44 12.37 -14.86
CA ALA A 473 -10.41 12.52 -13.40
C ALA A 473 -9.00 12.20 -12.87
N PRO A 474 -8.38 13.10 -12.06
CA PRO A 474 -7.02 12.90 -11.57
C PRO A 474 -6.87 11.59 -10.79
N VAL A 475 -5.67 10.97 -10.84
CA VAL A 475 -5.35 9.72 -10.12
C VAL A 475 -5.77 9.81 -8.66
N GLN A 476 -5.55 10.95 -8.01
CA GLN A 476 -6.05 11.20 -6.65
C GLN A 476 -7.54 10.93 -6.52
N ARG A 477 -8.39 11.50 -7.39
CA ARG A 477 -9.84 11.41 -7.27
C ARG A 477 -10.32 9.97 -7.46
N THR A 478 -9.80 9.27 -8.46
CA THR A 478 -10.13 7.87 -8.72
C THR A 478 -9.67 6.96 -7.58
N THR A 479 -8.46 7.21 -7.04
CA THR A 479 -7.94 6.47 -5.89
C THR A 479 -8.77 6.74 -4.64
N MET A 480 -9.22 7.99 -4.44
CA MET A 480 -10.09 8.38 -3.33
C MET A 480 -11.43 7.65 -3.39
N ASP A 481 -12.09 7.63 -4.54
CA ASP A 481 -13.38 6.95 -4.71
C ASP A 481 -13.25 5.44 -4.51
N ALA A 482 -12.17 4.85 -5.01
CA ALA A 482 -11.88 3.43 -4.86
C ALA A 482 -11.64 3.07 -3.39
N LEU A 483 -10.71 3.76 -2.71
CA LEU A 483 -10.43 3.54 -1.28
C LEU A 483 -11.67 3.81 -0.42
N ALA A 484 -12.44 4.85 -0.71
CA ALA A 484 -13.67 5.17 0.01
C ALA A 484 -14.72 4.06 -0.09
N GLY A 485 -14.79 3.34 -1.21
CA GLY A 485 -15.67 2.18 -1.37
C GLY A 485 -15.38 1.01 -0.41
N TYR A 486 -14.14 0.91 0.08
CA TYR A 486 -13.75 -0.08 1.10
C TYR A 486 -14.00 0.40 2.53
N LEU A 487 -14.21 1.70 2.70
CA LEU A 487 -14.47 2.31 4.00
C LEU A 487 -15.97 2.32 4.28
N PRO A 488 -16.41 2.03 5.52
CA PRO A 488 -17.81 2.25 5.89
C PRO A 488 -18.18 3.72 5.67
N PRO A 489 -19.43 4.01 5.23
CA PRO A 489 -19.85 5.38 4.95
C PRO A 489 -19.70 6.26 6.21
N PRO A 490 -19.29 7.53 6.05
CA PRO A 490 -19.23 8.44 7.19
C PRO A 490 -20.63 8.58 7.79
N ILE A 491 -20.75 8.34 9.10
CA ILE A 491 -22.01 8.54 9.82
C ILE A 491 -22.34 10.03 9.75
N GLU A 492 -23.43 10.38 9.05
CA GLU A 492 -23.93 11.74 9.00
C GLU A 492 -24.16 12.27 10.43
N ARG A 493 -23.54 13.40 10.75
CA ARG A 493 -23.81 14.13 12.00
C ARG A 493 -25.28 14.54 11.97
N ARG A 494 -26.14 13.86 12.74
CA ARG A 494 -27.42 14.46 13.10
C ARG A 494 -27.13 15.68 13.97
N GLU A 495 -27.42 16.86 13.45
CA GLU A 495 -27.42 18.08 14.25
C GLU A 495 -28.38 17.90 15.44
N PRO A 496 -27.99 18.32 16.66
CA PRO A 496 -28.90 18.31 17.79
C PRO A 496 -29.97 19.39 17.59
N GLY A 497 -31.21 18.94 17.41
CA GLY A 497 -32.41 19.78 17.43
C GLY A 497 -32.89 20.14 18.83
#